data_AF-A0A4W5R5C8-F1
#
_entry.id   AF-A0A4W5R5C8-F1
#
_cell.length_a   1.000
_cell.length_b   1.000
_cell.length_c   1.000
_cell.angle_alpha   90.00
_cell.angle_beta   90.00
_cell.angle_gamma   90.00
#
_symmetry.space_group_name_H-M   'P 1'
#
loop_
_entity.id
_entity.type
_entity.pdbx_description
1 polymer ?
#
loop_
_entity_poly.entity_id
_entity_poly.type
_entity_poly.pdbx_seq_one_letter_code
_entity_poly.pdbx_strand_id
1 'polypeptide(L)'
;MDEKNMTKSDEQHLSLQKALQQCELVQNMIDISISSLEGLRTKCATSNDLTQKEIRTLEGKLVKYFSRQLSCKVRVALQEDTTELQDFPRLGHWFRIVNLRKEVTEEMGPGEVTLEGLLEMSDEEVCEAMEKFGANDEECARLNASLTCLRRAHKSGRNPTHLEGEGGKVDSGGWYLFNRHLFK
;
A
#
# COMPACT_ATOMS: atom_id res chain seq x y z
N MET A 1 0.05 13.93 -43.93
CA MET A 1 0.01 14.32 -42.51
C MET A 1 -1.05 13.49 -41.84
N ASP A 2 -0.64 12.75 -40.82
CA ASP A 2 -1.23 11.50 -40.34
C ASP A 2 -2.46 11.70 -39.42
N GLU A 3 -3.65 11.50 -40.00
CA GLU A 3 -4.94 11.54 -39.31
C GLU A 3 -5.11 10.44 -38.24
N LYS A 4 -4.24 9.41 -38.27
CA LYS A 4 -4.21 8.31 -37.28
C LYS A 4 -3.42 8.63 -36.01
N ASN A 5 -2.72 9.77 -35.95
CA ASN A 5 -1.88 10.11 -34.80
C ASN A 5 -2.59 11.02 -33.76
N MET A 6 -3.68 11.69 -34.15
CA MET A 6 -4.43 12.58 -33.23
C MET A 6 -5.36 11.81 -32.28
N THR A 7 -5.98 10.71 -32.72
CA THR A 7 -6.92 9.94 -31.87
C THR A 7 -6.22 9.14 -30.78
N LYS A 8 -4.96 8.72 -31.00
CA LYS A 8 -4.18 7.97 -30.02
C LYS A 8 -3.82 8.82 -28.80
N SER A 9 -3.51 10.10 -29.02
CA SER A 9 -3.15 11.04 -27.95
C SER A 9 -4.35 11.38 -27.04
N ASP A 10 -5.55 11.52 -27.61
CA ASP A 10 -6.78 11.81 -26.85
C ASP A 10 -7.26 10.61 -26.02
N GLU A 11 -7.16 9.38 -26.55
CA GLU A 11 -7.48 8.16 -25.81
C GLU A 11 -6.50 7.90 -24.65
N GLN A 12 -5.21 8.18 -24.86
CA GLN A 12 -4.17 8.07 -23.84
C GLN A 12 -4.32 9.12 -22.73
N HIS A 13 -4.67 10.36 -23.09
CA HIS A 13 -4.93 11.41 -22.10
C HIS A 13 -6.16 11.08 -21.23
N LEU A 14 -7.21 10.51 -21.84
CA LEU A 14 -8.40 10.07 -21.11
C LEU A 14 -8.12 8.88 -20.17
N SER A 15 -7.20 7.97 -20.52
CA SER A 15 -6.80 6.86 -19.63
C SER A 15 -5.97 7.32 -18.45
N LEU A 16 -5.09 8.32 -18.64
CA LEU A 16 -4.34 8.97 -17.56
C LEU A 16 -5.30 9.65 -16.58
N GLN A 17 -6.21 10.49 -17.07
CA GLN A 17 -7.15 11.23 -16.22
C GLN A 17 -8.02 10.28 -15.38
N LYS A 18 -8.49 9.17 -15.97
CA LYS A 18 -9.23 8.14 -15.24
C LYS A 18 -8.36 7.46 -14.18
N ALA A 19 -7.09 7.19 -14.47
CA ALA A 19 -6.17 6.58 -13.51
C ALA A 19 -5.87 7.52 -12.34
N LEU A 20 -5.68 8.82 -12.59
CA LEU A 20 -5.51 9.85 -11.57
C LEU A 20 -6.74 9.95 -10.66
N GLN A 21 -7.94 10.09 -11.25
CA GLN A 21 -9.19 10.12 -10.48
C GLN A 21 -9.37 8.86 -9.62
N GLN A 22 -8.98 7.68 -10.14
CA GLN A 22 -9.01 6.45 -9.36
C GLN A 22 -8.01 6.49 -8.20
N CYS A 23 -6.80 7.03 -8.40
CA CYS A 23 -5.81 7.16 -7.33
C CYS A 23 -6.27 8.14 -6.24
N GLU A 24 -6.87 9.27 -6.62
CA GLU A 24 -7.44 10.25 -5.69
C GLU A 24 -8.59 9.65 -4.87
N LEU A 25 -9.53 8.97 -5.52
CA LEU A 25 -10.63 8.29 -4.82
C LEU A 25 -10.09 7.25 -3.85
N VAL A 26 -9.10 6.46 -4.26
CA VAL A 26 -8.44 5.48 -3.39
C VAL A 26 -7.69 6.18 -2.25
N GLN A 27 -7.07 7.35 -2.48
CA GLN A 27 -6.42 8.12 -1.42
C GLN A 27 -7.41 8.59 -0.37
N ASN A 28 -8.55 9.14 -0.78
CA ASN A 28 -9.60 9.56 0.14
C ASN A 28 -10.09 8.39 1.01
N MET A 29 -10.22 7.20 0.40
CA MET A 29 -10.57 5.99 1.14
C MET A 29 -9.48 5.55 2.12
N ILE A 30 -8.20 5.73 1.76
CA ILE A 30 -7.06 5.48 2.66
C ILE A 30 -7.12 6.43 3.86
N ASP A 31 -7.30 7.72 3.63
CA ASP A 31 -7.26 8.75 4.68
C ASP A 31 -8.38 8.55 5.72
N ILE A 32 -9.60 8.26 5.25
CA ILE A 32 -10.74 7.93 6.11
C ILE A 32 -10.48 6.63 6.90
N SER A 33 -9.94 5.62 6.23
CA SER A 33 -9.68 4.31 6.84
C SER A 33 -8.56 4.37 7.89
N ILE A 34 -7.50 5.16 7.65
CA ILE A 34 -6.41 5.39 8.62
C ILE A 34 -6.95 6.13 9.83
N SER A 35 -7.72 7.20 9.64
CA SER A 35 -8.33 7.95 10.74
C SER A 35 -9.21 7.05 11.61
N SER A 36 -9.97 6.14 10.98
CA SER A 36 -10.79 5.15 11.68
C SER A 36 -9.93 4.13 12.43
N LEU A 37 -8.85 3.63 11.82
CA LEU A 37 -7.92 2.67 12.40
C LEU A 37 -7.22 3.24 13.63
N GLU A 38 -6.72 4.48 13.55
CA GLU A 38 -6.12 5.20 14.68
C GLU A 38 -7.14 5.41 15.79
N GLY A 39 -8.38 5.74 15.45
CA GLY A 39 -9.50 5.83 16.39
C GLY A 39 -9.72 4.52 17.15
N LEU A 40 -9.75 3.38 16.47
CA LEU A 40 -9.91 2.07 17.12
C LEU A 40 -8.73 1.71 18.02
N ARG A 41 -7.51 2.09 17.65
CA ARG A 41 -6.30 1.82 18.45
C ARG A 41 -6.19 2.69 19.70
N THR A 42 -6.71 3.92 19.65
CA THR A 42 -6.55 4.91 20.74
C THR A 42 -7.78 5.02 21.63
N LYS A 43 -8.99 4.85 21.10
CA LYS A 43 -10.25 5.11 21.81
C LYS A 43 -10.98 3.85 22.27
N CYS A 44 -10.69 2.70 21.68
CA CYS A 44 -11.35 1.44 22.02
C CYS A 44 -10.40 0.54 22.83
N ALA A 45 -10.97 -0.34 23.66
CA ALA A 45 -10.18 -1.37 24.34
C ALA A 45 -9.65 -2.36 23.30
N THR A 46 -8.38 -2.22 22.93
CA THR A 46 -7.70 -3.09 21.96
C THR A 46 -7.59 -4.54 22.43
N SER A 47 -7.89 -4.83 23.71
CA SER A 47 -8.03 -6.20 24.22
C SER A 47 -9.36 -6.87 23.86
N ASN A 48 -10.32 -6.14 23.29
CA ASN A 48 -11.60 -6.69 22.84
C ASN A 48 -11.43 -7.37 21.47
N ASP A 49 -11.84 -8.64 21.38
CA ASP A 49 -11.82 -9.44 20.16
C ASP A 49 -12.56 -8.76 18.99
N LEU A 50 -13.65 -8.03 19.26
CA LEU A 50 -14.39 -7.30 18.24
C LEU A 50 -13.56 -6.14 17.67
N THR A 51 -12.96 -5.32 18.53
CA THR A 51 -12.10 -4.20 18.13
C THR A 51 -10.87 -4.70 17.37
N GLN A 52 -10.27 -5.80 17.81
CA GLN A 52 -9.16 -6.45 17.10
C GLN A 52 -9.58 -6.92 15.71
N LYS A 53 -10.78 -7.51 15.57
CA LYS A 53 -11.31 -7.92 14.27
C LYS A 53 -11.55 -6.73 13.34
N GLU A 54 -12.02 -5.60 13.85
CA GLU A 54 -12.23 -4.38 13.07
C GLU A 54 -10.90 -3.74 12.61
N ILE A 55 -9.93 -3.64 13.51
CA ILE A 55 -8.55 -3.21 13.21
C ILE A 55 -7.98 -4.04 12.06
N ARG A 56 -8.01 -5.37 12.19
CA ARG A 56 -7.54 -6.30 11.15
C ARG A 56 -8.30 -6.13 9.84
N THR A 57 -9.61 -5.89 9.90
CA THR A 57 -10.42 -5.69 8.69
C THR A 57 -10.03 -4.40 7.97
N LEU A 58 -9.78 -3.31 8.70
CA LEU A 58 -9.36 -2.04 8.12
C LEU A 58 -7.96 -2.10 7.52
N GLU A 59 -7.01 -2.65 8.25
CA GLU A 59 -5.64 -2.86 7.76
C GLU A 59 -5.63 -3.68 6.46
N GLY A 60 -6.39 -4.78 6.39
CA GLY A 60 -6.49 -5.58 5.17
C GLY A 60 -7.13 -4.83 3.98
N LYS A 61 -8.07 -3.90 4.24
CA LYS A 61 -8.61 -3.00 3.19
C LYS A 61 -7.54 -2.01 2.73
N LEU A 62 -6.77 -1.46 3.66
CA LEU A 62 -5.71 -0.51 3.38
C LEU A 62 -4.61 -1.12 2.50
N VAL A 63 -4.18 -2.36 2.77
CA VAL A 63 -3.23 -3.07 1.89
C VAL A 63 -3.76 -3.16 0.44
N LYS A 64 -5.05 -3.42 0.26
CA LYS A 64 -5.67 -3.46 -1.09
C LYS A 64 -5.67 -2.09 -1.76
N TYR A 65 -5.92 -1.02 -1.01
CA TYR A 65 -5.89 0.35 -1.55
C TYR A 65 -4.47 0.76 -1.98
N PHE A 66 -3.46 0.49 -1.15
CA PHE A 66 -2.06 0.74 -1.49
C PHE A 66 -1.62 -0.06 -2.72
N SER A 67 -1.96 -1.34 -2.78
CA SER A 67 -1.69 -2.17 -3.96
C SER A 67 -2.33 -1.60 -5.23
N ARG A 68 -3.55 -1.05 -5.13
CA ARG A 68 -4.25 -0.46 -6.27
C ARG A 68 -3.61 0.86 -6.72
N GLN A 69 -3.12 1.69 -5.79
CA GLN A 69 -2.34 2.89 -6.12
C GLN A 69 -1.04 2.52 -6.84
N LEU A 70 -0.27 1.55 -6.33
CA LEU A 70 0.95 1.07 -6.98
C LEU A 70 0.67 0.54 -8.40
N SER A 71 -0.38 -0.27 -8.57
CA SER A 71 -0.76 -0.77 -9.89
C SER A 71 -1.19 0.35 -10.84
N CYS A 72 -1.88 1.38 -10.35
CA CYS A 72 -2.24 2.53 -11.17
C CYS A 72 -1.01 3.34 -11.57
N LYS A 73 -0.09 3.59 -10.63
CA LYS A 73 1.19 4.27 -10.88
C LYS A 73 2.03 3.56 -11.94
N VAL A 74 2.22 2.24 -11.82
CA VAL A 74 2.95 1.44 -12.82
C VAL A 74 2.26 1.49 -14.19
N ARG A 75 0.93 1.35 -14.23
CA ARG A 75 0.18 1.39 -15.49
C ARG A 75 0.29 2.73 -16.19
N VAL A 76 0.25 3.82 -15.44
CA VAL A 76 0.38 5.18 -15.97
C VAL A 76 1.81 5.48 -16.39
N ALA A 77 2.80 5.09 -15.59
CA ALA A 77 4.22 5.27 -15.94
C ALA A 77 4.62 4.55 -17.25
N LEU A 78 3.91 3.47 -17.63
CA LEU A 78 4.08 2.80 -18.92
C LEU A 78 3.47 3.57 -20.11
N GLN A 79 2.54 4.49 -19.84
CA GLN A 79 1.84 5.29 -20.85
C GLN A 79 2.42 6.69 -20.98
N GLU A 80 2.75 7.33 -19.85
CA GLU A 80 3.23 8.71 -19.78
C GLU A 80 4.07 8.91 -18.50
N ASP A 81 5.20 9.61 -18.64
CA ASP A 81 6.08 9.94 -17.52
C ASP A 81 5.53 11.18 -16.79
N THR A 82 4.48 10.97 -15.98
CA THR A 82 3.86 12.02 -15.16
C THR A 82 4.38 12.01 -13.73
N THR A 83 4.67 13.19 -13.20
CA THR A 83 5.05 13.38 -11.80
C THR A 83 3.84 13.36 -10.86
N GLU A 84 2.62 13.44 -11.38
CA GLU A 84 1.39 13.58 -10.57
C GLU A 84 1.07 12.34 -9.73
N LEU A 85 1.56 11.15 -10.14
CA LEU A 85 1.39 9.91 -9.39
C LEU A 85 2.61 9.53 -8.54
N GLN A 86 3.67 10.36 -8.54
CA GLN A 86 4.87 10.06 -7.75
C GLN A 86 4.61 10.10 -6.25
N ASP A 87 3.69 10.96 -5.81
CA ASP A 87 3.30 11.11 -4.41
C ASP A 87 2.47 9.94 -3.86
N PHE A 88 2.02 9.03 -4.75
CA PHE A 88 1.27 7.85 -4.37
C PHE A 88 2.12 6.58 -4.52
N PRO A 89 1.90 5.58 -3.66
CA PRO A 89 1.26 5.68 -2.35
C PRO A 89 2.15 6.41 -1.32
N ARG A 90 1.54 7.14 -0.38
CA ARG A 90 2.27 7.88 0.65
C ARG A 90 2.88 6.93 1.70
N LEU A 91 4.21 6.89 1.80
CA LEU A 91 4.91 6.03 2.76
C LEU A 91 4.51 6.32 4.22
N GLY A 92 4.33 7.58 4.60
CA GLY A 92 3.89 7.94 5.95
C GLY A 92 2.53 7.33 6.34
N HIS A 93 1.63 7.16 5.37
CA HIS A 93 0.36 6.47 5.60
C HIS A 93 0.55 4.97 5.80
N TRP A 94 1.51 4.35 5.11
CA TRP A 94 1.87 2.95 5.32
C TRP A 94 2.40 2.68 6.73
N PHE A 95 3.32 3.51 7.21
CA PHE A 95 3.86 3.36 8.57
C PHE A 95 2.80 3.49 9.66
N ARG A 96 1.81 4.38 9.48
CA ARG A 96 0.64 4.47 10.37
C ARG A 96 -0.18 3.19 10.35
N ILE A 97 -0.35 2.54 9.19
CA ILE A 97 -1.04 1.25 9.08
C ILE A 97 -0.28 0.15 9.83
N VAL A 98 1.04 0.07 9.65
CA VAL A 98 1.91 -0.91 10.33
C VAL A 98 2.00 -0.66 11.85
N ASN A 99 1.58 0.53 12.29
CA ASN A 99 1.66 0.99 13.67
C ASN A 99 3.11 1.13 14.14
N LEU A 100 3.95 1.75 13.30
CA LEU A 100 5.29 2.15 13.71
C LEU A 100 5.20 3.36 14.65
N ARG A 101 6.13 3.42 15.60
CA ARG A 101 6.30 4.56 16.50
C ARG A 101 6.62 5.83 15.73
N LYS A 102 6.09 6.95 16.22
CA LYS A 102 6.28 8.26 15.57
C LYS A 102 7.74 8.65 15.53
N GLU A 103 8.46 8.33 16.60
CA GLU A 103 9.90 8.58 16.74
C GLU A 103 10.68 7.97 15.56
N VAL A 104 10.37 6.73 15.18
CA VAL A 104 11.01 6.05 14.03
C VAL A 104 10.64 6.71 12.71
N THR A 105 9.37 7.11 12.55
CA THR A 105 8.89 7.72 11.30
C THR A 105 9.30 9.18 11.12
N GLU A 106 9.58 9.89 12.22
CA GLU A 106 10.02 11.29 12.24
C GLU A 106 11.53 11.41 12.09
N GLU A 107 12.29 10.42 12.57
CA GLU A 107 13.74 10.32 12.36
C GLU A 107 14.08 10.10 10.88
N MET A 108 13.20 9.42 10.14
CA MET A 108 13.37 9.15 8.72
C MET A 108 13.15 10.41 7.88
N GLY A 109 14.18 10.85 7.17
CA GLY A 109 14.11 12.01 6.29
C GLY A 109 13.20 11.77 5.06
N PRO A 110 12.63 12.84 4.45
CA PRO A 110 11.87 12.71 3.22
C PRO A 110 12.79 12.18 2.10
N GLY A 111 12.46 11.00 1.58
CA GLY A 111 13.17 10.37 0.46
C GLY A 111 14.35 9.46 0.83
N GLU A 112 14.67 9.29 2.13
CA GLU A 112 15.67 8.28 2.53
C GLU A 112 15.19 6.85 2.28
N VAL A 113 13.88 6.64 2.41
CA VAL A 113 13.21 5.37 2.13
C VAL A 113 11.95 5.66 1.34
N THR A 114 11.65 4.81 0.36
CA THR A 114 10.40 4.83 -0.40
C THR A 114 9.67 3.50 -0.21
N LEU A 115 8.34 3.50 -0.39
CA LEU A 115 7.59 2.25 -0.26
C LEU A 115 8.02 1.26 -1.35
N GLU A 116 8.29 1.75 -2.56
CA GLU A 116 8.82 0.98 -3.67
C GLU A 116 10.19 0.37 -3.33
N GLY A 117 11.11 1.15 -2.75
CA GLY A 117 12.40 0.65 -2.28
C GLY A 117 12.24 -0.47 -1.24
N LEU A 118 11.38 -0.27 -0.23
CA LEU A 118 11.07 -1.30 0.76
C LEU A 118 10.48 -2.58 0.15
N LEU A 119 9.71 -2.45 -0.93
CA LEU A 119 9.15 -3.60 -1.65
C LEU A 119 10.20 -4.36 -2.46
N GLU A 120 11.31 -3.72 -2.85
CA GLU A 120 12.42 -4.34 -3.58
C GLU A 120 13.47 -4.96 -2.65
N MET A 121 13.62 -4.44 -1.43
CA MET A 121 14.51 -4.96 -0.39
C MET A 121 14.09 -6.35 0.12
N SER A 122 15.07 -7.13 0.58
CA SER A 122 14.88 -8.35 1.37
C SER A 122 14.40 -8.02 2.79
N ASP A 123 13.93 -9.02 3.52
CA ASP A 123 13.41 -8.81 4.87
C ASP A 123 14.54 -8.39 5.83
N GLU A 124 15.76 -8.90 5.64
CA GLU A 124 16.95 -8.49 6.38
C GLU A 124 17.32 -7.02 6.11
N GLU A 125 17.34 -6.61 4.84
CA GLU A 125 17.67 -5.24 4.45
C GLU A 125 16.64 -4.22 5.00
N VAL A 126 15.37 -4.58 5.05
CA VAL A 126 14.33 -3.74 5.67
C VAL A 126 14.59 -3.59 7.16
N CYS A 127 14.94 -4.67 7.88
CA CYS A 127 15.30 -4.59 9.31
C CYS A 127 16.49 -3.63 9.50
N GLU A 128 17.58 -3.84 8.77
CA GLU A 128 18.78 -2.98 8.88
C GLU A 128 18.48 -1.52 8.54
N ALA A 129 17.61 -1.26 7.56
CA ALA A 129 17.20 0.09 7.23
C ALA A 129 16.38 0.72 8.37
N MET A 130 15.45 -0.01 8.95
CA MET A 130 14.58 0.51 10.02
C MET A 130 15.30 0.64 11.37
N GLU A 131 16.25 -0.24 11.67
CA GLU A 131 17.08 -0.17 12.88
C GLU A 131 17.91 1.11 12.94
N LYS A 132 18.39 1.62 11.79
CA LYS A 132 19.09 2.91 11.70
C LYS A 132 18.23 4.09 12.18
N PHE A 133 16.91 3.97 12.09
CA PHE A 133 15.93 4.94 12.56
C PHE A 133 15.37 4.59 13.95
N GLY A 134 15.91 3.57 14.61
CA GLY A 134 15.51 3.17 15.96
C GLY A 134 14.28 2.26 16.04
N ALA A 135 13.91 1.58 14.94
CA ALA A 135 12.88 0.53 14.98
C ALA A 135 13.36 -0.68 15.78
N ASN A 136 12.45 -1.31 16.52
CA ASN A 136 12.73 -2.56 17.23
C ASN A 136 12.38 -3.80 16.38
N ASP A 137 12.80 -4.98 16.84
CA ASP A 137 12.56 -6.25 16.15
C ASP A 137 11.08 -6.52 15.86
N GLU A 138 10.18 -6.13 16.77
CA GLU A 138 8.73 -6.30 16.60
C GLU A 138 8.16 -5.37 15.52
N GLU A 139 8.65 -4.14 15.43
CA GLU A 139 8.33 -3.16 14.40
C GLU A 139 8.83 -3.62 13.03
N CYS A 140 10.08 -4.09 12.97
CA CYS A 140 10.68 -4.67 11.77
C CYS A 140 9.93 -5.92 11.30
N ALA A 141 9.58 -6.83 12.21
CA ALA A 141 8.80 -8.02 11.90
C ALA A 141 7.40 -7.66 11.36
N ARG A 142 6.71 -6.69 11.97
CA ARG A 142 5.40 -6.18 11.48
C ARG A 142 5.53 -5.52 10.11
N LEU A 143 6.58 -4.73 9.89
CA LEU A 143 6.81 -4.08 8.61
C LEU A 143 7.07 -5.12 7.52
N ASN A 144 8.00 -6.06 7.73
CA ASN A 144 8.30 -7.13 6.78
C ASN A 144 7.08 -8.00 6.46
N ALA A 145 6.27 -8.32 7.46
CA ALA A 145 4.99 -9.00 7.28
C ALA A 145 4.08 -8.25 6.30
N SER A 146 3.90 -6.95 6.57
CA SER A 146 3.02 -6.09 5.80
C SER A 146 3.54 -5.92 4.37
N LEU A 147 4.85 -5.74 4.20
CA LEU A 147 5.52 -5.60 2.91
C LEU A 147 5.42 -6.88 2.10
N THR A 148 5.64 -8.06 2.70
CA THR A 148 5.45 -9.34 2.01
C THR A 148 4.03 -9.49 1.47
N CYS A 149 3.01 -9.09 2.24
CA CYS A 149 1.64 -9.11 1.76
C CYS A 149 1.37 -8.07 0.67
N LEU A 150 1.92 -6.86 0.80
CA LEU A 150 1.82 -5.83 -0.23
C LEU A 150 2.54 -6.25 -1.52
N ARG A 151 3.74 -6.86 -1.45
CA ARG A 151 4.49 -7.43 -2.58
C ARG A 151 3.63 -8.46 -3.31
N ARG A 152 2.97 -9.37 -2.58
CA ARG A 152 2.07 -10.39 -3.18
C ARG A 152 0.86 -9.74 -3.86
N ALA A 153 0.21 -8.78 -3.21
CA ALA A 153 -0.93 -8.07 -3.79
C ALA A 153 -0.53 -7.27 -5.05
N HIS A 154 0.61 -6.56 -4.98
CA HIS A 154 1.15 -5.76 -6.07
C HIS A 154 1.58 -6.62 -7.27
N LYS A 155 2.29 -7.75 -7.03
CA LYS A 155 2.66 -8.71 -8.08
C LYS A 155 1.45 -9.35 -8.74
N SER A 156 0.41 -9.66 -7.96
CA SER A 156 -0.84 -10.23 -8.51
C SER A 156 -1.59 -9.24 -9.40
N GLY A 157 -1.46 -7.92 -9.17
CA GLY A 157 -2.04 -6.87 -10.02
C GLY A 157 -1.29 -6.62 -11.34
N ARG A 158 -0.14 -7.28 -11.56
CA ARG A 158 0.76 -7.05 -12.71
C ARG A 158 0.58 -8.02 -13.88
N ASN A 159 -0.27 -9.04 -13.77
CA ASN A 159 -0.57 -9.99 -14.86
C ASN A 159 -1.85 -9.60 -15.61
N PRO A 160 -1.79 -9.10 -16.86
CA PRO A 160 -2.96 -8.81 -17.68
C PRO A 160 -3.34 -9.96 -18.62
N THR A 161 -2.86 -11.19 -18.41
CA THR A 161 -3.14 -12.30 -19.32
C THR A 161 -4.38 -13.09 -18.91
N HIS A 162 -5.48 -12.78 -19.61
CA HIS A 162 -6.55 -13.69 -20.05
C HIS A 162 -7.75 -13.98 -19.11
N LEU A 163 -8.89 -13.46 -19.56
CA LEU A 163 -10.29 -13.91 -19.58
C LEU A 163 -10.95 -14.58 -18.36
N GLU A 164 -12.14 -14.07 -18.08
CA GLU A 164 -13.37 -14.76 -17.66
C GLU A 164 -13.24 -16.02 -16.80
N GLY A 165 -13.81 -15.94 -15.59
CA GLY A 165 -14.17 -17.10 -14.79
C GLY A 165 -13.36 -17.20 -13.51
N GLU A 166 -14.07 -17.27 -12.41
CA GLU A 166 -13.59 -17.73 -11.10
C GLU A 166 -12.61 -16.81 -10.35
N GLY A 167 -13.21 -15.88 -9.60
CA GLY A 167 -12.98 -15.80 -8.15
C GLY A 167 -11.54 -15.97 -7.66
N GLY A 168 -10.57 -15.27 -8.25
CA GLY A 168 -9.22 -15.14 -7.71
C GLY A 168 -9.28 -14.47 -6.35
N LYS A 169 -9.45 -15.26 -5.28
CA LYS A 169 -9.22 -14.82 -3.91
C LYS A 169 -7.79 -14.29 -3.87
N VAL A 170 -7.64 -12.97 -3.88
CA VAL A 170 -6.48 -12.34 -3.24
C VAL A 170 -6.39 -13.00 -1.88
N ASP A 171 -5.32 -13.75 -1.67
CA ASP A 171 -5.08 -14.57 -0.48
C ASP A 171 -4.76 -13.66 0.72
N SER A 172 -5.74 -12.84 1.02
CA SER A 172 -5.89 -12.05 2.23
C SER A 172 -5.93 -13.01 3.43
N GLY A 173 -6.28 -14.29 3.23
CA GLY A 173 -6.08 -15.41 4.15
C GLY A 173 -4.67 -15.51 4.72
N GLY A 174 -3.64 -15.36 3.89
CA GLY A 174 -2.24 -15.38 4.33
C GLY A 174 -1.90 -14.21 5.26
N TRP A 175 -2.38 -13.01 4.95
CA TRP A 175 -2.25 -11.85 5.84
C TRP A 175 -3.07 -12.03 7.13
N TYR A 176 -4.29 -12.61 7.05
CA TYR A 176 -5.13 -12.91 8.22
C TYR A 176 -4.51 -13.95 9.16
N LEU A 177 -3.80 -14.96 8.63
CA LEU A 177 -3.12 -15.99 9.42
C LEU A 177 -1.80 -15.49 10.01
N PHE A 178 -1.08 -14.63 9.30
CA PHE A 178 0.17 -14.03 9.77
C PHE A 178 -0.07 -12.95 10.84
N ASN A 179 -1.07 -12.07 10.65
CA ASN A 179 -1.44 -11.07 11.66
C ASN A 179 -2.11 -11.65 12.91
N ARG A 180 -2.60 -12.90 12.85
CA ARG A 180 -3.06 -13.61 14.06
C ARG A 180 -1.95 -13.78 15.10
N HIS A 181 -0.69 -13.75 14.69
CA HIS A 181 0.48 -13.97 15.55
C HIS A 181 1.21 -12.68 15.95
N LEU A 182 1.04 -11.56 15.23
CA LEU A 182 1.77 -10.30 15.45
C LEU A 182 1.05 -9.26 16.32
N PHE A 183 -0.26 -9.43 16.58
CA PHE A 183 -1.05 -8.56 17.48
C PHE A 183 -1.61 -9.34 18.69
N LYS A 184 -0.77 -10.19 19.31
CA LYS A 184 -1.06 -10.78 20.63
C LYS A 184 -0.30 -10.02 21.71
#